data_AF-A0A6A7L7L0-F1
#
_entry.id   AF-A0A6A7L7L0-F1
#
_cell.length_a   1.000
_cell.length_b   1.000
_cell.length_c   1.000
_cell.angle_alpha   90.00
_cell.angle_beta   90.00
_cell.angle_gamma   90.00
#
_symmetry.space_group_name_H-M   'P 1'
#
loop_
_entity.id
_entity.type
_entity.pdbx_description
1 polymer ?
#
loop_
_entity_poly.entity_id
_entity_poly.type
_entity_poly.pdbx_seq_one_letter_code
_entity_poly.pdbx_strand_id
1 'polypeptide(L)'
;MIQTRITRALLACMAPVITAWAAAGVSVAAEADVPGQPDLTGQWQLNRNLSDDAKEKLQSMGDMGGHAGRGAGHGPGRHGGGGRAEEEMGAQMEEMHDLILNAPVHFVLTQDEQKVVLTEPDGHVRTLPTNNRPVTVDGRDVQTRWENNRLVSETTVGNTKIIETYERSPSAPHLIVTVRVDMPRRHVSLRRVYDAVTDKGG
;
A
#
# COMPACT_ATOMS: atom_id res chain seq x y z
N MET A 1 38.80 60.28 -33.92
CA MET A 1 39.99 60.07 -34.78
C MET A 1 41.20 60.03 -33.86
N ILE A 2 41.86 58.85 -33.82
CA ILE A 2 43.18 58.51 -33.25
C ILE A 2 43.38 58.69 -31.72
N GLN A 3 43.42 57.54 -31.03
CA GLN A 3 43.99 57.35 -29.70
C GLN A 3 45.14 56.34 -29.84
N THR A 4 46.27 56.65 -29.21
CA THR A 4 47.41 55.75 -29.04
C THR A 4 47.72 55.70 -27.55
N ARG A 5 47.89 54.51 -26.97
CA ARG A 5 49.06 54.09 -26.16
C ARG A 5 48.88 52.65 -25.64
N ILE A 6 49.82 51.74 -25.97
CA ILE A 6 50.82 51.05 -25.10
C ILE A 6 50.15 50.16 -24.00
N THR A 7 50.35 48.84 -23.82
CA THR A 7 51.60 48.11 -23.49
C THR A 7 51.36 46.58 -23.41
N ARG A 8 52.39 45.80 -23.77
CA ARG A 8 52.76 44.40 -23.45
C ARG A 8 51.93 43.60 -22.41
N ALA A 9 51.69 42.32 -22.72
CA ALA A 9 52.13 41.19 -21.88
C ALA A 9 52.17 39.87 -22.70
N LEU A 10 53.33 39.22 -22.68
CA LEU A 10 53.58 37.86 -23.14
C LEU A 10 53.05 36.85 -22.12
N LEU A 11 52.44 35.76 -22.57
CA LEU A 11 52.80 34.44 -22.06
C LEU A 11 52.52 33.38 -23.12
N ALA A 12 53.62 32.77 -23.57
CA ALA A 12 53.66 31.62 -24.45
C ALA A 12 53.42 30.33 -23.65
N CYS A 13 52.84 29.31 -24.28
CA CYS A 13 53.59 28.10 -24.66
C CYS A 13 52.64 27.00 -25.17
N MET A 14 52.82 26.71 -26.46
CA MET A 14 52.86 25.38 -27.08
C MET A 14 51.89 24.28 -26.61
N ALA A 15 50.96 23.94 -27.50
CA ALA A 15 50.45 22.57 -27.67
C ALA A 15 51.60 21.58 -27.96
N PRO A 16 51.46 20.26 -27.77
CA PRO A 16 50.83 19.46 -28.82
C PRO A 16 50.20 18.11 -28.41
N VAL A 17 49.66 17.45 -29.44
CA VAL A 17 49.45 16.00 -29.63
C VAL A 17 48.12 15.41 -29.14
N ILE A 18 47.24 15.27 -30.13
CA ILE A 18 46.11 14.36 -30.15
C ILE A 18 46.67 12.94 -30.25
N THR A 19 46.31 12.06 -29.31
CA THR A 19 46.36 10.61 -29.51
C THR A 19 44.97 10.08 -29.21
N ALA A 20 44.26 9.70 -30.27
CA ALA A 20 42.93 9.12 -30.20
C ALA A 20 43.04 7.67 -29.67
N TRP A 21 42.37 7.40 -28.55
CA TRP A 21 41.89 6.06 -28.21
C TRP A 21 40.37 6.11 -28.23
N ALA A 22 39.79 5.50 -29.26
CA ALA A 22 38.37 5.21 -29.32
C ALA A 22 38.09 4.03 -28.38
N ALA A 23 37.73 4.32 -27.14
CA ALA A 23 36.93 3.39 -26.35
C ALA A 23 35.47 3.76 -26.61
N ALA A 24 34.76 2.88 -27.33
CA ALA A 24 33.31 2.88 -27.36
C ALA A 24 32.84 2.76 -25.91
N GLY A 25 32.51 3.89 -25.30
CA GLY A 25 31.81 3.91 -24.03
C GLY A 25 30.47 3.25 -24.27
N VAL A 26 30.31 2.03 -23.78
CA VAL A 26 29.00 1.52 -23.43
C VAL A 26 28.47 2.55 -22.45
N SER A 27 27.60 3.44 -22.93
CA SER A 27 26.70 4.16 -22.05
C SER A 27 25.87 3.08 -21.38
N VAL A 28 26.34 2.60 -20.22
CA VAL A 28 25.42 2.19 -19.19
C VAL A 28 24.64 3.47 -18.94
N ALA A 29 23.50 3.59 -19.62
CA ALA A 29 22.42 4.38 -19.09
C ALA A 29 22.23 3.80 -17.69
N ALA A 30 22.83 4.46 -16.70
CA ALA A 30 22.35 4.38 -15.35
C ALA A 30 20.92 4.86 -15.47
N GLU A 31 20.01 3.92 -15.69
CA GLU A 31 18.63 4.07 -15.30
C GLU A 31 18.73 4.54 -13.86
N ALA A 32 18.37 5.81 -13.66
CA ALA A 32 18.37 6.39 -12.34
C ALA A 32 17.38 5.57 -11.53
N ASP A 33 17.91 4.64 -10.72
CA ASP A 33 17.19 4.01 -9.62
C ASP A 33 16.54 5.15 -8.84
N VAL A 34 15.22 5.25 -8.91
CA VAL A 34 14.47 6.17 -8.08
C VAL A 34 14.76 5.72 -6.66
N PRO A 35 15.47 6.48 -5.81
CA PRO A 35 15.79 5.99 -4.47
C PRO A 35 14.47 5.75 -3.75
N GLY A 36 14.04 4.54 -3.39
CA GLY A 36 14.47 3.18 -3.67
C GLY A 36 13.37 2.37 -2.99
N GLN A 37 12.19 2.31 -3.63
CA GLN A 37 11.00 1.74 -3.00
C GLN A 37 11.33 0.32 -2.51
N PRO A 38 10.98 -0.05 -1.27
CA PRO A 38 11.32 -1.37 -0.78
C PRO A 38 10.66 -2.43 -1.67
N ASP A 39 11.43 -3.47 -1.99
CA ASP A 39 10.92 -4.60 -2.74
C ASP A 39 10.05 -5.47 -1.82
N LEU A 40 8.73 -5.42 -2.05
CA LEU A 40 7.77 -6.26 -1.34
C LEU A 40 7.60 -7.64 -2.00
N THR A 41 8.25 -7.88 -3.14
CA THR A 41 8.10 -9.11 -3.92
C THR A 41 8.43 -10.35 -3.08
N GLY A 42 7.58 -11.36 -3.21
CA GLY A 42 7.75 -12.64 -2.53
C GLY A 42 6.48 -13.48 -2.48
N GLN A 43 6.64 -14.70 -1.98
CA GLN A 43 5.54 -15.53 -1.57
C GLN A 43 5.35 -15.36 -0.06
N TRP A 44 4.12 -15.11 0.36
CA TRP A 44 3.80 -14.66 1.72
C TRP A 44 2.74 -15.58 2.32
N GLN A 45 3.02 -16.06 3.54
CA GLN A 45 2.14 -16.96 4.29
C GLN A 45 1.78 -16.32 5.62
N LEU A 46 0.48 -16.19 5.93
CA LEU A 46 0.01 -15.55 7.16
C LEU A 46 0.52 -16.29 8.39
N ASN A 47 1.25 -15.57 9.25
CA ASN A 47 1.71 -16.04 10.54
C ASN A 47 0.66 -15.67 11.60
N ARG A 48 -0.21 -16.63 11.94
CA ARG A 48 -1.28 -16.44 12.92
C ARG A 48 -0.78 -16.15 14.34
N ASN A 49 0.44 -16.56 14.68
CA ASN A 49 1.01 -16.36 16.02
C ASN A 49 1.55 -14.94 16.21
N LEU A 50 1.95 -14.27 15.12
CA LEU A 50 2.48 -12.90 15.15
C LEU A 50 1.45 -11.84 14.71
N SER A 51 0.33 -12.29 14.16
CA SER A 51 -0.81 -11.48 13.75
C SER A 51 -1.81 -11.30 14.88
N ASP A 52 -2.56 -10.20 14.82
CA ASP A 52 -3.72 -9.97 15.68
C ASP A 52 -4.89 -10.89 15.24
N ASP A 53 -5.73 -11.31 16.20
CA ASP A 53 -6.99 -12.01 15.89
C ASP A 53 -8.05 -10.99 15.46
N ALA A 54 -8.42 -11.03 14.18
CA ALA A 54 -9.37 -10.09 13.60
C ALA A 54 -10.80 -10.24 14.14
N LYS A 55 -11.20 -11.46 14.49
CA LYS A 55 -12.52 -11.74 15.04
C LYS A 55 -12.62 -11.21 16.46
N GLU A 56 -11.63 -11.48 17.30
CA GLU A 56 -11.56 -10.93 18.66
C GLU A 56 -11.54 -9.40 18.61
N LYS A 57 -10.77 -8.81 17.68
CA LYS A 57 -10.71 -7.36 17.50
C LYS A 57 -12.09 -6.78 17.16
N LEU A 58 -12.80 -7.35 16.19
CA LEU A 58 -14.15 -6.92 15.80
C LEU A 58 -15.19 -7.15 16.91
N GLN A 59 -15.14 -8.27 17.61
CA GLN A 59 -16.03 -8.55 18.74
C GLN A 59 -15.88 -7.50 19.84
N SER A 60 -14.63 -7.14 20.19
CA SER A 60 -14.37 -6.08 21.16
C SER A 60 -14.96 -4.72 20.76
N MET A 61 -15.13 -4.45 19.45
CA MET A 61 -15.84 -3.25 18.98
C MET A 61 -17.34 -3.34 19.20
N GLY A 62 -17.94 -4.51 18.96
CA GLY A 62 -19.37 -4.74 19.17
C GLY A 62 -19.75 -4.66 20.65
N ASP A 63 -18.92 -5.22 21.53
CA ASP A 63 -19.19 -5.26 22.97
C ASP A 63 -19.05 -3.88 23.64
N MET A 64 -18.15 -3.02 23.16
CA MET A 64 -18.06 -1.62 23.62
C MET A 64 -19.22 -0.73 23.13
N GLY A 65 -19.99 -1.17 22.12
CA GLY A 65 -21.21 -0.50 21.66
C GLY A 65 -22.50 -0.96 22.37
N GLY A 66 -22.43 -2.04 23.17
CA GLY A 66 -23.58 -2.75 23.73
C GLY A 66 -24.15 -2.21 25.05
N HIS A 67 -23.69 -1.07 25.56
CA HIS A 67 -24.24 -0.44 26.77
C HIS A 67 -25.30 0.63 26.52
N ALA A 68 -25.74 0.83 25.27
CA ALA A 68 -26.91 1.65 24.95
C ALA A 68 -28.20 0.79 24.93
N GLY A 69 -28.72 0.48 26.12
CA GLY A 69 -30.16 0.32 26.32
C GLY A 69 -30.74 -1.10 26.21
N ARG A 70 -30.57 -1.87 27.29
CA ARG A 70 -31.70 -2.66 27.83
C ARG A 70 -32.83 -1.68 28.21
N GLY A 71 -33.61 -1.27 27.22
CA GLY A 71 -34.80 -0.45 27.37
C GLY A 71 -36.03 -1.28 27.05
N ALA A 72 -36.70 -1.76 28.09
CA ALA A 72 -38.05 -2.26 28.01
C ALA A 72 -38.95 -1.22 27.31
N GLY A 73 -39.63 -1.61 26.25
CA GLY A 73 -40.51 -0.72 25.50
C GLY A 73 -41.40 -1.48 24.53
N HIS A 74 -42.54 -1.95 25.03
CA HIS A 74 -43.70 -2.29 24.21
C HIS A 74 -44.08 -1.09 23.33
N GLY A 75 -44.19 -1.31 22.02
CA GLY A 75 -44.79 -0.35 21.09
C GLY A 75 -45.15 -1.03 19.77
N PRO A 76 -46.44 -1.28 19.48
CA PRO A 76 -46.85 -1.78 18.18
C PRO A 76 -46.98 -0.60 17.22
N GLY A 77 -46.19 -0.62 16.15
CA GLY A 77 -46.42 0.27 14.99
C GLY A 77 -45.21 1.11 14.62
N ARG A 78 -44.65 0.82 13.44
CA ARG A 78 -44.59 1.73 12.29
C ARG A 78 -43.70 1.09 11.21
N HIS A 79 -44.27 0.19 10.43
CA HIS A 79 -43.68 -0.19 9.14
C HIS A 79 -43.81 0.99 8.18
N GLY A 80 -42.70 1.40 7.57
CA GLY A 80 -42.72 2.31 6.41
C GLY A 80 -41.59 3.33 6.43
N GLY A 81 -40.50 3.03 5.71
CA GLY A 81 -39.54 4.06 5.27
C GLY A 81 -38.05 3.83 5.56
N GLY A 82 -37.66 2.69 6.15
CA GLY A 82 -36.25 2.44 6.54
C GLY A 82 -35.46 1.44 5.68
N GLY A 83 -36.14 0.63 4.85
CA GLY A 83 -35.53 -0.57 4.26
C GLY A 83 -34.29 -0.32 3.41
N ARG A 84 -34.25 0.76 2.62
CA ARG A 84 -33.11 1.04 1.75
C ARG A 84 -31.85 1.48 2.51
N ALA A 85 -32.00 2.31 3.54
CA ALA A 85 -30.86 2.77 4.34
C ALA A 85 -30.31 1.66 5.25
N GLU A 86 -31.19 0.77 5.72
CA GLU A 86 -30.80 -0.41 6.50
C GLU A 86 -30.10 -1.46 5.63
N GLU A 87 -30.59 -1.68 4.40
CA GLU A 87 -29.95 -2.56 3.42
C GLU A 87 -28.57 -2.04 2.98
N GLU A 88 -28.45 -0.75 2.67
CA GLU A 88 -27.17 -0.11 2.35
C GLU A 88 -26.16 -0.22 3.51
N MET A 89 -26.63 -0.06 4.76
CA MET A 89 -25.79 -0.25 5.95
C MET A 89 -25.39 -1.71 6.15
N GLY A 90 -26.29 -2.66 5.90
CA GLY A 90 -26.02 -4.09 5.96
C GLY A 90 -24.94 -4.52 4.96
N ALA A 91 -25.09 -4.11 3.70
CA ALA A 91 -24.10 -4.38 2.64
C ALA A 91 -22.73 -3.76 2.96
N GLN A 92 -22.71 -2.52 3.46
CA GLN A 92 -21.49 -1.87 3.90
C GLN A 92 -20.78 -2.66 5.02
N MET A 93 -21.54 -3.13 6.01
CA MET A 93 -21.00 -3.90 7.12
C MET A 93 -20.46 -5.26 6.67
N GLU A 94 -21.15 -5.92 5.75
CA GLU A 94 -20.71 -7.19 5.14
C GLU A 94 -19.39 -7.01 4.38
N GLU A 95 -19.28 -5.95 3.57
CA GLU A 95 -18.06 -5.65 2.82
C GLU A 95 -16.88 -5.32 3.74
N MET A 96 -17.13 -4.55 4.80
CA MET A 96 -16.10 -4.27 5.81
C MET A 96 -15.67 -5.55 6.54
N HIS A 97 -16.63 -6.43 6.86
CA HIS A 97 -16.36 -7.71 7.51
C HIS A 97 -15.51 -8.62 6.62
N ASP A 98 -15.81 -8.66 5.32
CA ASP A 98 -15.03 -9.38 4.31
C ASP A 98 -13.57 -8.88 4.28
N LEU A 99 -13.34 -7.59 4.11
CA LEU A 99 -11.99 -7.00 4.03
C LEU A 99 -11.15 -7.18 5.31
N ILE A 100 -11.80 -7.27 6.48
CA ILE A 100 -11.12 -7.41 7.77
C ILE A 100 -10.88 -8.88 8.13
N LEU A 101 -11.86 -9.76 7.94
CA LEU A 101 -11.79 -11.14 8.39
C LEU A 101 -11.25 -12.11 7.36
N ASN A 102 -11.54 -11.87 6.08
CA ASN A 102 -11.12 -12.75 4.99
C ASN A 102 -9.76 -12.29 4.45
N ALA A 103 -8.79 -12.16 5.35
CA ALA A 103 -7.41 -11.89 4.97
C ALA A 103 -6.84 -13.08 4.18
N PRO A 104 -6.15 -12.84 3.05
CA PRO A 104 -5.49 -13.91 2.31
C PRO A 104 -4.55 -14.68 3.23
N VAL A 105 -4.68 -16.01 3.27
CA VAL A 105 -3.79 -16.84 4.10
C VAL A 105 -2.45 -17.03 3.40
N HIS A 106 -2.44 -17.02 2.07
CA HIS A 106 -1.25 -17.15 1.24
C HIS A 106 -1.43 -16.28 0.00
N PHE A 107 -0.38 -15.62 -0.47
CA PHE A 107 -0.36 -14.97 -1.79
C PHE A 107 1.05 -14.80 -2.32
N VAL A 108 1.16 -14.62 -3.63
CA VAL A 108 2.35 -14.10 -4.30
C VAL A 108 2.16 -12.60 -4.51
N LEU A 109 3.13 -11.81 -4.06
CA LEU A 109 3.19 -10.37 -4.34
C LEU A 109 4.29 -10.13 -5.38
N THR A 110 3.94 -9.47 -6.48
CA THR A 110 4.89 -8.94 -7.45
C THR A 110 4.78 -7.43 -7.53
N GLN A 111 5.92 -6.78 -7.76
CA GLN A 111 6.03 -5.33 -7.80
C GLN A 111 6.81 -4.92 -9.03
N ASP A 112 6.29 -3.90 -9.72
CA ASP A 112 7.05 -3.10 -10.69
C ASP A 112 6.95 -1.62 -10.32
N GLU A 113 7.48 -0.74 -11.17
CA GLU A 113 7.49 0.72 -10.92
C GLU A 113 6.09 1.35 -10.78
N GLN A 114 5.06 0.72 -11.37
CA GLN A 114 3.73 1.32 -11.55
C GLN A 114 2.63 0.61 -10.77
N LYS A 115 2.85 -0.63 -10.33
CA LYS A 115 1.83 -1.43 -9.65
C LYS A 115 2.43 -2.48 -8.73
N VAL A 116 1.59 -2.88 -7.78
CA VAL A 116 1.76 -4.07 -6.96
C VAL A 116 0.62 -5.04 -7.28
N VAL A 117 0.93 -6.31 -7.47
CA VAL A 117 -0.05 -7.35 -7.81
C VAL A 117 0.00 -8.44 -6.76
N LEU A 118 -1.14 -8.74 -6.15
CA LEU A 118 -1.33 -9.84 -5.21
C LEU A 118 -2.09 -10.94 -5.95
N THR A 119 -1.52 -12.15 -5.96
CA THR A 119 -2.12 -13.33 -6.58
C THR A 119 -2.33 -14.40 -5.51
N GLU A 120 -3.59 -14.76 -5.28
CA GLU A 120 -3.98 -15.81 -4.34
C GLU A 120 -3.99 -17.19 -5.02
N PRO A 121 -3.85 -18.29 -4.26
CA PRO A 121 -3.83 -19.64 -4.83
C PRO A 121 -5.11 -20.08 -5.55
N ASP A 122 -6.25 -19.44 -5.25
CA ASP A 122 -7.54 -19.70 -5.90
C ASP A 122 -7.68 -18.98 -7.26
N GLY A 123 -6.67 -18.21 -7.66
CA GLY A 123 -6.66 -17.43 -8.89
C GLY A 123 -7.23 -16.02 -8.74
N HIS A 124 -7.63 -15.61 -7.53
CA HIS A 124 -7.98 -14.20 -7.29
C HIS A 124 -6.74 -13.32 -7.44
N VAL A 125 -6.88 -12.22 -8.20
CA VAL A 125 -5.78 -11.29 -8.49
C VAL A 125 -6.21 -9.87 -8.18
N ARG A 126 -5.51 -9.24 -7.24
CA ARG A 126 -5.70 -7.84 -6.88
C ARG A 126 -4.54 -7.00 -7.40
N THR A 127 -4.83 -6.10 -8.33
CA THR A 127 -3.83 -5.15 -8.88
C THR A 127 -3.99 -3.77 -8.26
N LEU A 128 -2.91 -3.24 -7.69
CA LEU A 128 -2.84 -1.96 -6.99
C LEU A 128 -1.92 -0.98 -7.75
N PRO A 129 -2.47 -0.07 -8.58
CA PRO A 129 -1.68 0.97 -9.24
C PRO A 129 -1.12 1.97 -8.22
N THR A 130 0.18 2.24 -8.27
CA THR A 130 0.91 3.08 -7.29
C THR A 130 0.93 4.57 -7.67
N ASN A 131 0.05 4.99 -8.57
CA ASN A 131 0.01 6.32 -9.16
C ASN A 131 -0.75 7.37 -8.32
N ASN A 132 -1.18 7.02 -7.10
CA ASN A 132 -1.96 7.86 -6.20
C ASN A 132 -3.26 8.39 -6.83
N ARG A 133 -3.89 7.64 -7.73
CA ARG A 133 -5.22 7.94 -8.27
C ARG A 133 -6.23 6.88 -7.85
N PRO A 134 -7.48 7.27 -7.54
CA PRO A 134 -8.55 6.30 -7.32
C PRO A 134 -8.80 5.47 -8.59
N VAL A 135 -8.88 4.16 -8.42
CA VAL A 135 -9.25 3.19 -9.45
C VAL A 135 -10.20 2.15 -8.86
N THR A 136 -11.11 1.63 -9.66
CA THR A 136 -12.02 0.57 -9.20
C THR A 136 -11.30 -0.77 -9.24
N VAL A 137 -11.20 -1.44 -8.09
CA VAL A 137 -10.62 -2.79 -7.92
C VAL A 137 -11.65 -3.62 -7.16
N ASP A 138 -12.08 -4.75 -7.74
CA ASP A 138 -13.11 -5.63 -7.17
C ASP A 138 -14.40 -4.89 -6.77
N GLY A 139 -14.81 -3.90 -7.57
CA GLY A 139 -16.00 -3.08 -7.32
C GLY A 139 -15.80 -1.95 -6.29
N ARG A 140 -14.58 -1.74 -5.80
CA ARG A 140 -14.27 -0.76 -4.75
C ARG A 140 -13.33 0.33 -5.25
N ASP A 141 -13.52 1.56 -4.77
CA ASP A 141 -12.60 2.64 -5.08
C ASP A 141 -11.34 2.52 -4.23
N VAL A 142 -10.22 2.22 -4.89
CA VAL A 142 -8.90 2.00 -4.29
C VAL A 142 -7.90 3.04 -4.79
N GLN A 143 -7.20 3.69 -3.88
CA GLN A 143 -6.09 4.60 -4.18
C GLN A 143 -4.84 4.09 -3.49
N THR A 144 -3.77 3.86 -4.27
CA THR A 144 -2.52 3.32 -3.72
C THR A 144 -1.35 4.26 -4.01
N ARG A 145 -0.49 4.46 -3.00
CA ARG A 145 0.70 5.32 -3.07
C ARG A 145 1.84 4.75 -2.22
N TRP A 146 3.06 5.17 -2.52
CA TRP A 146 4.20 4.97 -1.65
C TRP A 146 4.34 6.13 -0.68
N GLU A 147 4.58 5.82 0.59
CA GLU A 147 4.77 6.82 1.65
C GLU A 147 5.75 6.26 2.69
N ASN A 148 6.86 6.96 2.95
CA ASN A 148 7.86 6.60 3.96
C ASN A 148 8.33 5.12 3.90
N ASN A 149 8.69 4.63 2.71
CA ASN A 149 9.06 3.23 2.45
C ASN A 149 7.95 2.21 2.79
N ARG A 150 6.68 2.60 2.62
CA ARG A 150 5.53 1.73 2.81
C ARG A 150 4.58 1.90 1.64
N LEU A 151 3.95 0.81 1.22
CA LEU A 151 2.84 0.89 0.28
C LEU A 151 1.58 1.16 1.09
N VAL A 152 0.88 2.25 0.80
CA VAL A 152 -0.39 2.62 1.43
C VAL A 152 -1.49 2.47 0.41
N SER A 153 -2.45 1.57 0.69
CA SER A 153 -3.64 1.35 -0.14
C SER A 153 -4.88 1.77 0.66
N GLU A 154 -5.60 2.78 0.17
CA GLU A 154 -6.85 3.25 0.75
C GLU A 154 -8.02 2.70 -0.08
N THR A 155 -8.94 2.00 0.57
CA THR A 155 -10.20 1.49 -0.02
C THR A 155 -11.37 2.22 0.64
N THR A 156 -12.26 2.80 -0.16
CA THR A 156 -13.47 3.48 0.33
C THR A 156 -14.66 2.52 0.29
N VAL A 157 -15.34 2.37 1.43
CA VAL A 157 -16.53 1.52 1.60
C VAL A 157 -17.63 2.35 2.25
N GLY A 158 -18.53 2.90 1.42
CA GLY A 158 -19.54 3.87 1.87
C GLY A 158 -18.91 5.09 2.55
N ASN A 159 -19.21 5.30 3.83
CA ASN A 159 -18.64 6.38 4.66
C ASN A 159 -17.39 5.99 5.46
N THR A 160 -16.84 4.80 5.23
CA THR A 160 -15.71 4.22 5.97
C THR A 160 -14.51 4.11 5.03
N LYS A 161 -13.31 4.37 5.55
CA LYS A 161 -12.06 4.11 4.84
C LYS A 161 -11.34 2.93 5.47
N ILE A 162 -10.85 2.03 4.63
CA ILE A 162 -9.96 0.95 5.03
C ILE A 162 -8.59 1.23 4.44
N ILE A 163 -7.60 1.37 5.30
CA ILE A 163 -6.23 1.75 4.94
C ILE A 163 -5.34 0.55 5.25
N GLU A 164 -4.78 -0.06 4.21
CA GLU A 164 -3.78 -1.12 4.33
C GLU A 164 -2.40 -0.52 4.11
N THR A 165 -1.50 -0.71 5.07
CA THR A 165 -0.11 -0.29 4.97
C THR A 165 0.78 -1.53 4.96
N TYR A 166 1.51 -1.72 3.86
CA TYR A 166 2.41 -2.83 3.65
C TYR A 166 3.84 -2.38 3.87
N GLU A 167 4.57 -3.13 4.69
CA GLU A 167 5.97 -2.86 5.04
C GLU A 167 6.74 -4.16 5.13
N ARG A 168 7.95 -4.20 4.57
CA ARG A 168 8.90 -5.29 4.80
C ARG A 168 9.61 -5.07 6.13
N SER A 169 9.66 -6.09 6.96
CA SER A 169 10.40 -6.01 8.23
C SER A 169 11.90 -5.82 7.96
N PRO A 170 12.58 -4.91 8.67
CA PRO A 170 14.02 -4.70 8.51
C PRO A 170 14.87 -5.80 9.17
N SER A 171 14.29 -6.59 10.08
CA SER A 171 15.02 -7.54 10.93
C SER A 171 14.66 -9.01 10.69
N ALA A 172 13.54 -9.28 10.01
CA ALA A 172 13.06 -10.62 9.72
C ALA A 172 12.50 -10.69 8.29
N PRO A 173 12.46 -11.86 7.66
CA PRO A 173 11.84 -12.03 6.35
C PRO A 173 10.30 -12.04 6.47
N HIS A 174 9.75 -10.95 6.99
CA HIS A 174 8.31 -10.76 7.18
C HIS A 174 7.79 -9.61 6.32
N LEU A 175 6.56 -9.77 5.84
CA LEU A 175 5.73 -8.67 5.36
C LEU A 175 4.71 -8.36 6.44
N ILE A 176 4.69 -7.10 6.88
CA ILE A 176 3.74 -6.61 7.88
C ILE A 176 2.69 -5.79 7.15
N VAL A 177 1.43 -6.19 7.30
CA VAL A 177 0.28 -5.46 6.77
C VAL A 177 -0.52 -4.93 7.95
N THR A 178 -0.56 -3.60 8.10
CA THR A 178 -1.42 -2.96 9.09
C THR A 178 -2.69 -2.49 8.41
N VAL A 179 -3.83 -2.99 8.87
CA VAL A 179 -5.16 -2.55 8.41
C VAL A 179 -5.72 -1.59 9.42
N ARG A 180 -6.03 -0.36 9.00
CA ARG A 180 -6.75 0.64 9.78
C ARG A 180 -8.11 0.87 9.16
N VAL A 181 -9.16 0.71 9.96
CA VAL A 181 -10.53 1.01 9.60
C VAL A 181 -10.90 2.33 10.25
N ASP A 182 -11.13 3.35 9.44
CA ASP A 182 -11.48 4.70 9.87
C ASP A 182 -12.98 4.92 9.63
N MET A 183 -13.75 4.88 10.71
CA MET A 183 -15.20 5.04 10.72
C MET A 183 -15.57 6.37 11.38
N PRO A 184 -16.80 6.88 11.17
CA PRO A 184 -17.27 8.02 11.92
C PRO A 184 -17.18 7.76 13.44
N ARG A 185 -16.39 8.58 14.14
CA ARG A 185 -16.17 8.58 15.61
C ARG A 185 -15.32 7.44 16.19
N ARG A 186 -14.83 6.50 15.39
CA ARG A 186 -13.99 5.39 15.88
C ARG A 186 -13.00 4.94 14.82
N HIS A 187 -11.86 4.44 15.26
CA HIS A 187 -10.93 3.76 14.39
C HIS A 187 -10.45 2.49 15.06
N VAL A 188 -10.17 1.46 14.26
CA VAL A 188 -9.49 0.27 14.74
C VAL A 188 -8.37 -0.12 13.80
N SER A 189 -7.28 -0.59 14.41
CA SER A 189 -6.15 -1.15 13.69
C SER A 189 -5.98 -2.63 14.01
N LEU A 190 -5.61 -3.39 12.98
CA LEU A 190 -5.25 -4.81 13.00
C LEU A 190 -3.87 -4.96 12.36
N ARG A 191 -2.97 -5.70 13.01
CA ARG A 191 -1.68 -6.08 12.42
C ARG A 191 -1.73 -7.52 11.91
N ARG A 192 -1.37 -7.72 10.64
CA ARG A 192 -1.12 -9.03 10.02
C ARG A 192 0.37 -9.15 9.72
N VAL A 193 0.95 -10.29 10.05
CA VAL A 193 2.36 -10.60 9.78
C VAL A 193 2.39 -11.83 8.90
N TYR A 194 3.12 -11.75 7.79
CA TYR A 194 3.32 -12.83 6.86
C TYR A 194 4.77 -13.25 6.87
N ASP A 195 5.03 -14.56 6.94
CA ASP A 195 6.35 -15.13 6.76
C ASP A 195 6.63 -15.27 5.26
N ALA A 196 7.86 -14.96 4.84
CA ALA A 196 8.29 -15.28 3.49
C ALA A 196 8.37 -16.81 3.32
N VAL A 197 7.68 -17.34 2.31
CA VAL A 197 7.83 -18.73 1.89
C VAL A 197 9.14 -18.81 1.12
N THR A 198 10.18 -19.31 1.79
CA THR A 198 11.42 -19.68 1.11
C THR A 198 11.24 -21.09 0.59
N ASP A 199 11.42 -21.26 -0.71
CA ASP A 199 11.51 -22.61 -1.26
C ASP A 199 12.79 -23.21 -0.68
N LYS A 200 12.64 -24.11 0.30
CA LYS A 200 13.77 -24.91 0.78
C LYS A 200 14.01 -25.95 -0.31
N GLY A 201 14.74 -25.54 -1.34
CA GLY A 201 15.24 -26.45 -2.37
C GLY A 201 15.91 -27.64 -1.69
N GLY A 202 15.34 -28.81 -1.92
CA GLY A 202 15.98 -30.11 -1.68
C GLY A 202 16.92 -30.46 -2.82
#